data_AF-A0A942RQ08-F1
#
_entry.id   AF-A0A942RQ08-F1
#
_cell.length_a   1.000
_cell.length_b   1.000
_cell.length_c   1.000
_cell.angle_alpha   90.00
_cell.angle_beta   90.00
_cell.angle_gamma   90.00
#
_symmetry.space_group_name_H-M   'P 1'
#
loop_
_entity.id
_entity.type
_entity.pdbx_description
1 polymer ?
#
loop_
_entity_poly.entity_id
_entity_poly.type
_entity_poly.pdbx_seq_one_letter_code
_entity_poly.pdbx_strand_id
1 'polypeptide(L)'
;MNEQFLQIIKEVIPSISKQDLELPIRDTGIDSLDLVVIRVALEKHFGFEISDVEWFRFNTLNEALNYFTNHRSVQKSITKPSKNISIEKQIEITMPQMANNSLSENWLLKELGDLHWKLLSDGIEQKSSQFIDEMGNRLYATFTRICYSTTSLNHFIENDIINFLGIIKRFGNATYLSEISAESGNNIIKAKLMTTFSVRSLGDNSKIERSNPLEKVNHIEEIKGTPEFLNEYRLLRKNLTNKWKLSDYTFFISNETLFECNYRINPYYEMNGVGLLYFASYPIISDYCESEFFNSMGKYGKWENQFFTSERDICYF
;
A
#
# COMPACT_ATOMS: atom_id res chain seq x y z
N MET A 1 35.31 -3.98 5.97
CA MET A 1 33.90 -3.57 6.16
C MET A 1 33.00 -4.11 5.03
N ASN A 2 33.43 -3.98 3.77
CA ASN A 2 32.64 -4.39 2.59
C ASN A 2 32.32 -5.89 2.45
N GLU A 3 33.08 -6.80 3.08
CA GLU A 3 32.83 -8.25 2.91
C GLU A 3 31.56 -8.76 3.59
N GLN A 4 31.19 -8.21 4.76
CA GLN A 4 29.94 -8.61 5.42
C GLN A 4 28.71 -8.14 4.64
N PHE A 5 28.78 -6.98 3.99
CA PHE A 5 27.65 -6.42 3.25
C PHE A 5 27.54 -6.96 1.82
N LEU A 6 28.65 -7.40 1.23
CA LEU A 6 28.64 -8.17 -0.02
C LEU A 6 27.76 -9.42 0.10
N GLN A 7 27.72 -10.05 1.28
CA GLN A 7 26.90 -11.24 1.50
C GLN A 7 25.39 -10.94 1.37
N ILE A 8 24.94 -9.79 1.86
CA ILE A 8 23.53 -9.36 1.77
C ILE A 8 23.14 -9.14 0.31
N ILE A 9 24.02 -8.51 -0.46
CA ILE A 9 23.76 -8.26 -1.88
C ILE A 9 23.82 -9.59 -2.65
N LYS A 10 24.72 -10.51 -2.29
CA LYS A 10 24.80 -11.86 -2.87
C LYS A 10 23.59 -12.76 -2.59
N GLU A 11 22.84 -12.53 -1.50
CA GLU A 11 21.57 -13.23 -1.26
C GLU A 11 20.53 -12.91 -2.35
N VAL A 12 20.66 -11.75 -2.99
CA VAL A 12 19.73 -11.25 -3.98
C VAL A 12 20.29 -11.34 -5.39
N ILE A 13 21.59 -11.05 -5.55
CA ILE A 13 22.33 -11.09 -6.81
C ILE A 13 23.57 -11.96 -6.61
N PRO A 14 23.45 -13.29 -6.79
CA PRO A 14 24.54 -14.22 -6.51
C PRO A 14 25.81 -13.98 -7.35
N SER A 15 25.65 -13.38 -8.54
CA SER A 15 26.73 -13.09 -9.50
C SER A 15 27.62 -11.91 -9.10
N ILE A 16 27.23 -11.11 -8.10
CA ILE A 16 27.95 -9.88 -7.75
C ILE A 16 29.32 -10.17 -7.13
N SER A 17 30.35 -9.47 -7.61
CA SER A 17 31.71 -9.55 -7.11
C SER A 17 32.05 -8.38 -6.18
N LYS A 18 33.19 -8.49 -5.49
CA LYS A 18 33.68 -7.40 -4.62
C LYS A 18 34.10 -6.17 -5.44
N GLN A 19 34.57 -6.36 -6.67
CA GLN A 19 34.95 -5.27 -7.58
C GLN A 19 33.73 -4.46 -8.03
N ASP A 20 32.60 -5.12 -8.25
CA ASP A 20 31.36 -4.45 -8.67
C ASP A 20 30.82 -3.46 -7.63
N LEU A 21 31.23 -3.59 -6.36
CA LEU A 21 30.83 -2.63 -5.33
C LEU A 21 31.45 -1.24 -5.55
N GLU A 22 32.66 -1.19 -6.11
CA GLU A 22 33.44 0.04 -6.27
C GLU A 22 33.31 0.67 -7.65
N LEU A 23 32.87 -0.11 -8.65
CA LEU A 23 32.61 0.39 -9.98
C LEU A 23 31.34 1.25 -10.01
N PRO A 24 31.27 2.26 -10.89
CA PRO A 24 30.01 2.92 -11.17
C PRO A 24 28.97 1.88 -11.58
N ILE A 25 27.76 1.97 -11.04
CA ILE A 25 26.69 0.97 -11.25
C ILE A 25 26.46 0.70 -12.75
N ARG A 26 26.48 1.76 -13.57
CA ARG A 26 26.36 1.68 -15.04
C ARG A 26 27.44 0.86 -15.73
N ASP A 27 28.59 0.68 -15.09
CA ASP A 27 29.77 -0.03 -15.60
C ASP A 27 29.83 -1.47 -15.03
N THR A 28 28.78 -1.88 -14.30
CA THR A 28 28.59 -3.25 -13.79
C THR A 28 27.52 -3.98 -14.60
N GLY A 29 27.29 -5.26 -14.30
CA GLY A 29 26.15 -6.02 -14.85
C GLY A 29 24.81 -5.76 -14.15
N ILE A 30 24.74 -4.78 -13.25
CA ILE A 30 23.56 -4.48 -12.42
C ILE A 30 22.59 -3.62 -13.21
N ASP A 31 21.38 -4.12 -13.41
CA ASP A 31 20.33 -3.39 -14.10
C ASP A 31 19.41 -2.60 -13.15
N SER A 32 18.37 -1.97 -13.71
CA SER A 32 17.40 -1.21 -12.91
C SER A 32 16.54 -2.08 -11.99
N LEU A 33 16.33 -3.35 -12.34
CA LEU A 33 15.64 -4.34 -11.51
C LEU A 33 16.53 -4.70 -10.32
N ASP A 34 17.78 -5.05 -10.58
CA ASP A 34 18.77 -5.38 -9.58
C ASP A 34 18.88 -4.26 -8.52
N LEU A 35 18.93 -2.99 -8.94
CA LEU A 35 18.97 -1.86 -8.01
C LEU A 35 17.76 -1.79 -7.07
N VAL A 36 16.56 -2.14 -7.53
CA VAL A 36 15.38 -2.17 -6.67
C VAL A 36 15.51 -3.29 -5.64
N VAL A 37 15.94 -4.48 -6.05
CA VAL A 37 16.03 -5.61 -5.12
C VAL A 37 17.20 -5.42 -4.14
N ILE A 38 18.32 -4.84 -4.59
CA ILE A 38 19.42 -4.42 -3.71
C ILE A 38 18.91 -3.40 -2.70
N ARG A 39 18.21 -2.34 -3.14
CA ARG A 39 17.65 -1.34 -2.22
C ARG A 39 16.77 -1.98 -1.17
N VAL A 40 15.83 -2.83 -1.60
CA VAL A 40 14.94 -3.56 -0.71
C VAL A 40 15.74 -4.38 0.32
N ALA A 41 16.79 -5.08 -0.12
CA ALA A 41 17.65 -5.87 0.75
C ALA A 41 18.44 -5.02 1.75
N LEU A 42 18.98 -3.88 1.32
CA LEU A 42 19.70 -2.94 2.18
C LEU A 42 18.77 -2.28 3.19
N GLU A 43 17.64 -1.72 2.75
CA GLU A 43 16.63 -1.14 3.65
C GLU A 43 16.14 -2.18 4.68
N LYS A 44 15.93 -3.44 4.25
CA LYS A 44 15.57 -4.55 5.13
C LYS A 44 16.67 -4.87 6.15
N HIS A 45 17.93 -4.90 5.72
CA HIS A 45 19.06 -5.26 6.59
C HIS A 45 19.36 -4.16 7.62
N PHE A 46 19.30 -2.89 7.19
CA PHE A 46 19.64 -1.75 8.03
C PHE A 46 18.45 -1.20 8.83
N GLY A 47 17.23 -1.52 8.43
CA GLY A 47 16.00 -1.23 9.17
C GLY A 47 15.46 0.18 8.95
N PHE A 48 15.75 0.81 7.82
CA PHE A 48 15.20 2.12 7.46
C PHE A 48 15.11 2.33 5.95
N GLU A 49 14.22 3.23 5.52
CA GLU A 49 14.04 3.61 4.12
C GLU A 49 14.90 4.80 3.73
N ILE A 50 15.38 4.81 2.49
CA ILE A 50 16.03 5.97 1.88
C ILE A 50 15.08 6.62 0.88
N SER A 51 15.17 7.94 0.67
CA SER A 51 14.40 8.62 -0.37
C SER A 51 14.85 8.20 -1.78
N ASP A 52 13.97 8.30 -2.78
CA ASP A 52 14.34 8.00 -4.17
C ASP A 52 15.45 8.94 -4.65
N VAL A 53 15.37 10.22 -4.30
CA VAL A 53 16.36 11.24 -4.67
C VAL A 53 17.74 10.89 -4.14
N GLU A 54 17.86 10.45 -2.89
CA GLU A 54 19.14 10.05 -2.32
C GLU A 54 19.62 8.71 -2.88
N TRP A 55 18.72 7.74 -3.07
CA TRP A 55 19.06 6.45 -3.64
C TRP A 55 19.68 6.59 -5.04
N PHE A 56 19.08 7.41 -5.90
CA PHE A 56 19.58 7.63 -7.26
C PHE A 56 20.78 8.59 -7.35
N ARG A 57 21.23 9.16 -6.23
CA ARG A 57 22.50 9.93 -6.19
C ARG A 57 23.72 9.03 -6.10
N PHE A 58 23.58 7.80 -5.63
CA PHE A 58 24.70 6.89 -5.49
C PHE A 58 25.20 6.45 -6.86
N ASN A 59 26.48 6.67 -7.10
CA ASN A 59 27.14 6.28 -8.33
C ASN A 59 27.66 4.84 -8.22
N THR A 60 28.00 4.39 -7.01
CA THR A 60 28.51 3.04 -6.71
C THR A 60 27.70 2.38 -5.58
N LEU A 61 27.70 1.05 -5.50
CA LEU A 61 27.05 0.36 -4.38
C LEU A 61 27.78 0.59 -3.05
N ASN A 62 29.09 0.83 -3.09
CA ASN A 62 29.87 1.14 -1.90
C ASN A 62 29.43 2.48 -1.27
N GLU A 63 29.06 3.47 -2.07
CA GLU A 63 28.45 4.72 -1.57
C GLU A 63 27.14 4.45 -0.83
N ALA A 64 26.26 3.63 -1.42
CA ALA A 64 25.02 3.21 -0.78
C ALA A 64 25.28 2.48 0.55
N LEU A 65 26.20 1.52 0.56
CA LEU A 65 26.58 0.77 1.77
C LEU A 65 27.16 1.67 2.86
N ASN A 66 28.01 2.62 2.49
CA ASN A 66 28.58 3.59 3.42
C ASN A 66 27.48 4.49 4.00
N TYR A 67 26.55 4.95 3.17
CA TYR A 67 25.39 5.72 3.63
C TYR A 67 24.58 4.97 4.69
N PHE A 68 24.19 3.72 4.39
CA PHE A 68 23.44 2.88 5.32
C PHE A 68 24.21 2.60 6.62
N THR A 69 25.51 2.33 6.52
CA THR A 69 26.37 2.06 7.68
C THR A 69 26.52 3.28 8.59
N ASN A 70 26.69 4.47 8.00
CA ASN A 70 26.88 5.72 8.75
C ASN A 70 25.58 6.21 9.40
N HIS A 71 24.42 6.00 8.77
CA HIS A 71 23.13 6.45 9.30
C HIS A 71 22.50 5.49 10.33
N ARG A 72 23.00 4.24 10.41
CA ARG A 72 22.57 3.25 11.42
C ARG A 72 22.73 3.74 12.87
N SER A 73 23.73 4.59 13.14
CA SER A 73 24.04 5.10 14.49
C SER A 73 23.11 6.25 14.92
N VAL A 74 22.61 7.04 13.97
CA VAL A 74 21.81 8.24 14.23
C VAL A 74 20.36 7.89 14.56
N GLN A 75 19.76 6.92 13.83
CA GLN A 75 18.36 6.54 14.02
C GLN A 75 18.09 5.67 15.26
N LYS A 76 19.12 5.04 15.84
CA LYS A 76 18.98 4.22 17.06
C LYS A 76 18.46 4.98 18.29
N SER A 77 18.32 6.31 18.24
CA SER A 77 18.11 7.16 19.42
C SER A 77 16.72 7.78 19.59
N ILE A 78 15.77 7.64 18.65
CA ILE A 78 14.53 8.47 18.70
C ILE A 78 13.29 7.77 19.27
N THR A 79 13.18 6.44 19.30
CA THR A 79 11.91 5.79 19.71
C THR A 79 11.98 5.00 21.02
N LYS A 80 11.32 5.54 22.05
CA LYS A 80 10.86 4.83 23.26
C LYS A 80 9.37 5.15 23.49
N PRO A 81 8.68 4.30 24.26
CA PRO A 81 7.96 3.10 23.84
C PRO A 81 6.71 3.38 22.99
N SER A 82 6.39 2.44 22.11
CA SER A 82 5.17 2.32 21.32
C SER A 82 3.95 2.12 22.23
N LYS A 83 2.92 2.95 22.09
CA LYS A 83 1.59 2.55 22.52
C LYS A 83 1.07 1.56 21.49
N ASN A 84 0.37 0.51 21.92
CA ASN A 84 -0.41 -0.27 20.98
C ASN A 84 -1.55 0.62 20.48
N ILE A 85 -1.39 1.14 19.27
CA ILE A 85 -2.43 1.93 18.60
C ILE A 85 -3.41 0.94 18.00
N SER A 86 -4.59 0.87 18.60
CA SER A 86 -5.68 0.03 18.18
C SER A 86 -6.98 0.82 18.11
N ILE A 87 -7.93 0.30 17.36
CA ILE A 87 -9.28 0.84 17.25
C ILE A 87 -10.30 -0.27 17.36
N GLU A 88 -11.39 0.02 18.05
CA GLU A 88 -12.59 -0.82 18.08
C GLU A 88 -13.77 0.05 17.64
N LYS A 89 -14.58 -0.47 16.72
CA LYS A 89 -15.77 0.24 16.22
C LYS A 89 -16.88 -0.76 15.94
N GLN A 90 -18.06 -0.50 16.49
CA GLN A 90 -19.27 -1.24 16.16
C GLN A 90 -20.14 -0.42 15.21
N ILE A 91 -20.68 -1.06 14.17
CA ILE A 91 -21.57 -0.45 13.20
C ILE A 91 -22.74 -1.40 12.95
N GLU A 92 -23.96 -0.88 13.02
CA GLU A 92 -25.14 -1.55 12.48
C GLU A 92 -25.26 -1.24 10.98
N ILE A 93 -25.40 -2.28 10.16
CA ILE A 93 -25.63 -2.15 8.73
C ILE A 93 -27.07 -1.67 8.53
N THR A 94 -27.22 -0.52 7.89
CA THR A 94 -28.53 0.01 7.47
C THR A 94 -28.50 0.28 5.96
N MET A 95 -29.60 0.72 5.37
CA MET A 95 -29.69 0.95 3.92
C MET A 95 -28.53 1.75 3.27
N PRO A 96 -27.95 2.80 3.90
CA PRO A 96 -26.79 3.51 3.35
C PRO A 96 -25.52 2.68 3.19
N GLN A 97 -25.39 1.56 3.91
CA GLN A 97 -24.26 0.63 3.80
C GLN A 97 -24.49 -0.45 2.75
N MET A 98 -25.69 -0.55 2.17
CA MET A 98 -26.08 -1.61 1.25
C MET A 98 -26.01 -1.14 -0.21
N ALA A 99 -25.67 -2.04 -1.13
CA ALA A 99 -25.73 -1.84 -2.57
C ALA A 99 -25.87 -3.19 -3.29
N ASN A 100 -26.56 -3.22 -4.44
CA ASN A 100 -26.67 -4.41 -5.28
C ASN A 100 -27.11 -5.70 -4.54
N ASN A 101 -28.03 -5.56 -3.57
CA ASN A 101 -28.53 -6.65 -2.72
C ASN A 101 -27.46 -7.26 -1.77
N SER A 102 -26.40 -6.53 -1.45
CA SER A 102 -25.35 -6.95 -0.51
C SER A 102 -24.80 -5.76 0.29
N LEU A 103 -23.83 -6.02 1.17
CA LEU A 103 -22.99 -4.97 1.71
C LEU A 103 -22.28 -4.23 0.56
N SER A 104 -22.32 -2.90 0.58
CA SER A 104 -21.65 -2.06 -0.41
C SER A 104 -20.14 -2.15 -0.21
N GLU A 105 -19.45 -2.72 -1.20
CA GLU A 105 -17.98 -2.77 -1.22
C GLU A 105 -17.36 -1.37 -1.18
N ASN A 106 -17.98 -0.41 -1.87
CA ASN A 106 -17.53 0.97 -1.84
C ASN A 106 -17.63 1.58 -0.45
N TRP A 107 -18.74 1.35 0.26
CA TRP A 107 -18.86 1.79 1.65
C TRP A 107 -17.82 1.11 2.53
N LEU A 108 -17.66 -0.21 2.41
CA LEU A 108 -16.70 -0.98 3.21
C LEU A 108 -15.28 -0.44 3.04
N LEU A 109 -14.85 -0.17 1.81
CA LEU A 109 -13.54 0.42 1.54
C LEU A 109 -13.38 1.80 2.16
N LYS A 110 -14.41 2.66 2.08
CA LYS A 110 -14.41 3.98 2.72
C LYS A 110 -14.26 3.86 4.23
N GLU A 111 -14.98 2.92 4.84
CA GLU A 111 -14.94 2.66 6.27
C GLU A 111 -13.57 2.12 6.71
N LEU A 112 -13.02 1.12 6.01
CA LEU A 112 -11.67 0.60 6.27
C LEU A 112 -10.59 1.69 6.12
N GLY A 113 -10.73 2.56 5.12
CA GLY A 113 -9.80 3.68 4.91
C GLY A 113 -9.90 4.75 6.00
N ASP A 114 -11.11 5.07 6.48
CA ASP A 114 -11.30 5.98 7.61
C ASP A 114 -10.69 5.42 8.89
N LEU A 115 -10.91 4.13 9.19
CA LEU A 115 -10.29 3.44 10.32
C LEU A 115 -8.75 3.47 10.23
N HIS A 116 -8.18 3.23 9.05
CA HIS A 116 -6.73 3.34 8.82
C HIS A 116 -6.22 4.76 9.13
N TRP A 117 -6.87 5.79 8.60
CA TRP A 117 -6.46 7.17 8.85
C TRP A 117 -6.64 7.60 10.30
N LYS A 118 -7.66 7.09 11.00
CA LYS A 118 -7.84 7.34 12.43
C LYS A 118 -6.72 6.71 13.26
N LEU A 119 -6.38 5.44 12.99
CA LEU A 119 -5.21 4.79 13.60
C LEU A 119 -3.92 5.59 13.36
N LEU A 120 -3.71 6.06 12.13
CA LEU A 120 -2.55 6.87 11.77
C LEU A 120 -2.52 8.21 12.55
N SER A 121 -3.63 8.93 12.57
CA SER A 121 -3.78 10.20 13.30
C SER A 121 -3.59 10.04 14.81
N ASP A 122 -4.15 9.00 15.40
CA ASP A 122 -4.03 8.70 16.82
C ASP A 122 -2.57 8.34 17.17
N GLY A 123 -1.90 7.60 16.28
CA GLY A 123 -0.50 7.20 16.47
C GLY A 123 0.52 8.34 16.34
N ILE A 124 0.26 9.32 15.48
CA ILE A 124 1.11 10.52 15.29
C ILE A 124 0.68 11.67 16.23
N GLU A 125 -0.43 11.51 16.97
CA GLU A 125 -1.05 12.55 17.80
C GLU A 125 -1.34 13.85 17.03
N GLN A 126 -1.73 13.71 15.76
CA GLN A 126 -2.05 14.83 14.86
C GLN A 126 -3.29 14.52 14.02
N LYS A 127 -4.11 15.54 13.81
CA LYS A 127 -5.22 15.43 12.86
C LYS A 127 -4.66 15.27 11.44
N SER A 128 -5.34 14.51 10.59
CA SER A 128 -4.91 14.27 9.20
C SER A 128 -4.70 15.54 8.37
N SER A 129 -5.37 16.64 8.71
CA SER A 129 -5.19 17.95 8.07
C SER A 129 -3.90 18.69 8.48
N GLN A 130 -3.21 18.22 9.51
CA GLN A 130 -2.02 18.86 10.09
C GLN A 130 -0.71 18.17 9.68
N PHE A 131 -0.79 17.05 8.95
CA PHE A 131 0.40 16.39 8.42
C PHE A 131 1.10 17.31 7.42
N ILE A 132 2.34 17.67 7.73
CA ILE A 132 3.20 18.51 6.90
C ILE A 132 4.60 17.91 6.79
N ASP A 133 5.32 18.22 5.72
CA ASP A 133 6.75 17.93 5.60
C ASP A 133 7.63 19.03 6.22
N GLU A 134 8.95 18.86 6.13
CA GLU A 134 9.94 19.84 6.62
C GLU A 134 9.85 21.20 5.93
N MET A 135 9.31 21.25 4.69
CA MET A 135 9.10 22.46 3.92
C MET A 135 7.75 23.13 4.22
N GLY A 136 6.92 22.52 5.08
CA GLY A 136 5.58 22.99 5.42
C GLY A 136 4.51 22.63 4.38
N ASN A 137 4.81 21.76 3.42
CA ASN A 137 3.81 21.29 2.46
C ASN A 137 2.85 20.31 3.14
N ARG A 138 1.56 20.40 2.81
CA ARG A 138 0.56 19.44 3.29
C ARG A 138 0.80 18.05 2.74
N LEU A 139 0.77 17.06 3.63
CA LEU A 139 0.88 15.65 3.30
C LEU A 139 -0.46 14.94 3.28
N TYR A 140 -0.56 13.98 2.37
CA TYR A 140 -1.66 13.04 2.26
C TYR A 140 -1.15 11.63 2.48
N ALA A 141 -1.80 10.89 3.38
CA ALA A 141 -1.61 9.46 3.55
C ALA A 141 -2.31 8.72 2.41
N THR A 142 -1.61 8.63 1.28
CA THR A 142 -2.13 8.08 0.03
C THR A 142 -2.06 6.56 0.06
N PHE A 143 -3.17 5.89 -0.22
CA PHE A 143 -3.21 4.43 -0.33
C PHE A 143 -2.35 3.96 -1.50
N THR A 144 -1.50 2.97 -1.24
CA THR A 144 -0.65 2.31 -2.24
C THR A 144 -1.10 0.88 -2.49
N ARG A 145 -1.59 0.17 -1.46
CA ARG A 145 -2.20 -1.15 -1.59
C ARG A 145 -3.30 -1.37 -0.56
N ILE A 146 -4.41 -1.97 -0.99
CA ILE A 146 -5.48 -2.44 -0.11
C ILE A 146 -5.81 -3.87 -0.53
N CYS A 147 -5.66 -4.82 0.40
CA CYS A 147 -6.03 -6.21 0.19
C CYS A 147 -7.01 -6.62 1.28
N TYR A 148 -8.13 -7.24 0.91
CA TYR A 148 -9.10 -7.73 1.88
C TYR A 148 -9.78 -9.00 1.39
N SER A 149 -10.19 -9.81 2.36
CA SER A 149 -11.05 -10.96 2.18
C SER A 149 -12.26 -10.87 3.09
N THR A 150 -13.34 -11.51 2.69
CA THR A 150 -14.60 -11.53 3.41
C THR A 150 -15.36 -12.83 3.17
N THR A 151 -16.16 -13.25 4.14
CA THR A 151 -17.33 -14.10 3.82
C THR A 151 -18.14 -13.32 2.80
N SER A 152 -18.32 -13.85 1.58
CA SER A 152 -18.96 -13.16 0.43
C SER A 152 -19.93 -12.03 0.81
N LEU A 153 -19.76 -10.83 0.21
CA LEU A 153 -20.48 -9.61 0.64
C LEU A 153 -22.02 -9.74 0.71
N ASN A 154 -22.62 -10.67 -0.03
CA ASN A 154 -24.06 -10.97 0.02
C ASN A 154 -24.53 -11.72 1.28
N HIS A 155 -23.62 -12.17 2.14
CA HIS A 155 -23.98 -12.78 3.43
C HIS A 155 -24.20 -11.76 4.54
N PHE A 156 -23.87 -10.49 4.30
CA PHE A 156 -24.18 -9.38 5.20
C PHE A 156 -25.51 -8.76 4.80
N ILE A 157 -26.41 -8.59 5.76
CA ILE A 157 -27.77 -8.09 5.54
C ILE A 157 -28.06 -6.86 6.39
N GLU A 158 -29.18 -6.19 6.09
CA GLU A 158 -29.66 -5.06 6.88
C GLU A 158 -29.90 -5.48 8.35
N ASN A 159 -29.48 -4.62 9.27
CA ASN A 159 -29.46 -4.76 10.73
C ASN A 159 -28.41 -5.74 11.29
N ASP A 160 -27.53 -6.29 10.45
CA ASP A 160 -26.34 -6.96 10.95
C ASP A 160 -25.45 -5.99 11.72
N ILE A 161 -24.78 -6.49 12.76
CA ILE A 161 -23.83 -5.70 13.56
C ILE A 161 -22.42 -6.15 13.21
N ILE A 162 -21.64 -5.25 12.62
CA ILE A 162 -20.22 -5.47 12.33
C ILE A 162 -19.38 -4.88 13.47
N ASN A 163 -18.51 -5.69 14.04
CA ASN A 163 -17.53 -5.28 15.05
C ASN A 163 -16.14 -5.25 14.43
N PHE A 164 -15.60 -4.05 14.21
CA PHE A 164 -14.25 -3.84 13.68
C PHE A 164 -13.23 -3.76 14.81
N LEU A 165 -12.09 -4.41 14.58
CA LEU A 165 -10.87 -4.32 15.38
C LEU A 165 -9.71 -4.02 14.42
N GLY A 166 -8.93 -3.00 14.72
CA GLY A 166 -7.81 -2.60 13.86
C GLY A 166 -6.56 -2.26 14.65
N ILE A 167 -5.40 -2.53 14.06
CA ILE A 167 -4.09 -2.10 14.56
C ILE A 167 -3.28 -1.49 13.42
N ILE A 168 -2.28 -0.67 13.76
CA ILE A 168 -1.38 -0.07 12.77
C ILE A 168 0.09 -0.25 13.18
N LYS A 169 0.93 -0.45 12.16
CA LYS A 169 2.38 -0.52 12.25
C LYS A 169 2.99 0.39 11.19
N ARG A 170 4.27 0.74 11.36
CA ARG A 170 5.01 1.53 10.38
C ARG A 170 6.30 0.85 9.98
N PHE A 171 6.74 1.12 8.75
CA PHE A 171 8.04 0.73 8.25
C PHE A 171 8.76 1.98 7.73
N GLY A 172 9.93 2.29 8.31
CA GLY A 172 10.61 3.55 8.06
C GLY A 172 9.76 4.75 8.47
N ASN A 173 9.97 5.88 7.79
CA ASN A 173 9.36 7.16 8.16
C ASN A 173 8.11 7.50 7.35
N ALA A 174 7.85 6.79 6.24
CA ALA A 174 6.78 7.16 5.33
C ALA A 174 5.74 6.06 5.09
N THR A 175 5.97 4.82 5.50
CA THR A 175 5.07 3.71 5.19
C THR A 175 4.30 3.25 6.41
N TYR A 176 2.97 3.20 6.28
CA TYR A 176 2.07 2.78 7.35
C TYR A 176 1.18 1.64 6.88
N LEU A 177 1.06 0.61 7.72
CA LEU A 177 0.33 -0.62 7.43
C LEU A 177 -0.67 -0.88 8.55
N SER A 178 -1.95 -0.98 8.21
CA SER A 178 -2.98 -1.41 9.17
C SER A 178 -3.49 -2.80 8.83
N GLU A 179 -3.76 -3.59 9.86
CA GLU A 179 -4.52 -4.82 9.77
C GLU A 179 -5.85 -4.59 10.49
N ILE A 180 -6.96 -4.80 9.79
CA ILE A 180 -8.31 -4.59 10.30
C ILE A 180 -9.10 -5.88 10.10
N SER A 181 -9.67 -6.41 11.16
CA SER A 181 -10.60 -7.54 11.13
C SER A 181 -11.98 -7.07 11.55
N ALA A 182 -13.03 -7.68 10.99
CA ALA A 182 -14.39 -7.43 11.42
C ALA A 182 -15.21 -8.71 11.46
N GLU A 183 -16.16 -8.78 12.37
CA GLU A 183 -17.05 -9.93 12.54
C GLU A 183 -18.52 -9.48 12.64
N SER A 184 -19.40 -10.20 11.95
CA SER A 184 -20.87 -10.11 12.07
C SER A 184 -21.45 -11.52 12.10
N GLY A 185 -21.81 -12.02 13.30
CA GLY A 185 -22.19 -13.42 13.47
C GLY A 185 -21.09 -14.37 13.02
N ASN A 186 -21.36 -15.17 11.98
CA ASN A 186 -20.39 -16.09 11.37
C ASN A 186 -19.63 -15.47 10.17
N ASN A 187 -19.95 -14.24 9.79
CA ASN A 187 -19.34 -13.56 8.66
C ASN A 187 -18.10 -12.80 9.12
N ILE A 188 -17.03 -12.89 8.33
CA ILE A 188 -15.72 -12.32 8.68
C ILE A 188 -15.27 -11.35 7.58
N ILE A 189 -14.57 -10.29 7.95
CA ILE A 189 -13.81 -9.41 7.06
C ILE A 189 -12.37 -9.35 7.60
N LYS A 190 -11.38 -9.42 6.72
CA LYS A 190 -9.96 -9.19 7.04
C LYS A 190 -9.36 -8.29 5.99
N ALA A 191 -8.70 -7.22 6.39
CA ALA A 191 -8.13 -6.23 5.49
C ALA A 191 -6.73 -5.83 5.93
N LYS A 192 -5.86 -5.63 4.94
CA LYS A 192 -4.54 -5.02 5.05
C LYS A 192 -4.51 -3.78 4.18
N LEU A 193 -4.22 -2.63 4.77
CA LEU A 193 -4.14 -1.36 4.07
C LEU A 193 -2.75 -0.78 4.24
N MET A 194 -2.19 -0.26 3.17
CA MET A 194 -0.88 0.38 3.15
C MET A 194 -1.00 1.79 2.56
N THR A 195 -0.48 2.77 3.29
CA THR A 195 -0.35 4.14 2.82
C THR A 195 1.10 4.58 2.83
N THR A 196 1.40 5.55 1.96
CA THR A 196 2.61 6.35 2.06
C THR A 196 2.27 7.83 2.08
N PHE A 197 3.04 8.62 2.84
CA PHE A 197 2.90 10.07 2.78
C PHE A 197 3.36 10.63 1.44
N SER A 198 2.57 11.55 0.91
CA SER A 198 2.83 12.20 -0.38
C SER A 198 2.39 13.65 -0.40
N VAL A 199 3.10 14.46 -1.18
CA VAL A 199 2.75 15.83 -1.53
C VAL A 199 2.12 15.82 -2.91
N ARG A 200 1.05 16.59 -3.06
CA ARG A 200 0.43 16.84 -4.36
C ARG A 200 0.87 18.21 -4.87
N SER A 201 1.39 18.24 -6.10
CA SER A 201 1.62 19.52 -6.77
C SER A 201 0.29 20.22 -7.11
N LEU A 202 0.25 21.55 -6.94
CA LEU A 202 -0.98 22.33 -7.08
C LEU A 202 -1.66 22.09 -8.45
N GLY A 203 -2.89 21.56 -8.41
CA GLY A 203 -3.76 21.39 -9.58
C GLY A 203 -3.44 20.22 -10.50
N ASP A 204 -2.38 19.44 -10.24
CA ASP A 204 -1.97 18.33 -11.10
C ASP A 204 -2.08 16.99 -10.36
N ASN A 205 -3.00 16.14 -10.82
CA ASN A 205 -3.24 14.81 -10.24
C ASN A 205 -2.25 13.76 -10.73
N SER A 206 -1.45 14.07 -11.76
CA SER A 206 -0.40 13.18 -12.28
C SER A 206 0.92 13.29 -11.52
N LYS A 207 1.03 14.27 -10.62
CA LYS A 207 2.26 14.60 -9.88
C LYS A 207 2.02 14.54 -8.38
N ILE A 208 2.10 13.31 -7.88
CA ILE A 208 2.07 12.96 -6.47
C ILE A 208 3.45 12.41 -6.12
N GLU A 209 4.17 13.11 -5.25
CA GLU A 209 5.53 12.77 -4.88
C GLU A 209 5.59 12.29 -3.44
N ARG A 210 6.33 11.20 -3.20
CA ARG A 210 6.51 10.67 -1.86
C ARG A 210 7.28 11.68 -1.00
N SER A 211 6.83 11.88 0.22
CA SER A 211 7.49 12.76 1.19
C SER A 211 7.38 12.19 2.61
N ASN A 212 8.19 12.72 3.51
CA ASN A 212 8.21 12.30 4.91
C ASN A 212 7.51 13.34 5.79
N PRO A 213 6.74 12.89 6.78
CA PRO A 213 6.10 13.78 7.74
C PRO A 213 7.12 14.35 8.72
N LEU A 214 6.99 15.65 9.00
CA LEU A 214 7.69 16.31 10.10
C LEU A 214 6.99 15.96 11.42
N GLU A 215 7.29 14.77 11.93
CA GLU A 215 6.67 14.25 13.15
C GLU A 215 7.47 14.68 14.38
N LYS A 216 6.75 15.14 15.42
CA LYS A 216 7.35 15.39 16.74
C LYS A 216 7.27 14.15 17.64
N VAL A 217 6.27 13.31 17.41
CA VAL A 217 5.94 12.09 18.16
C VAL A 217 5.37 11.08 17.18
N ASN A 218 5.75 9.81 17.35
CA ASN A 218 5.13 8.70 16.65
C ASN A 218 5.09 7.48 17.58
N HIS A 219 3.89 7.09 17.99
CA HIS A 219 3.65 5.95 18.87
C HIS A 219 3.46 4.64 18.12
N ILE A 220 3.34 4.68 16.79
CA ILE A 220 3.11 3.52 15.95
C ILE A 220 4.37 2.64 15.97
N GLU A 221 4.17 1.36 16.27
CA GLU A 221 5.24 0.38 16.34
C GLU A 221 5.96 0.28 14.99
N GLU A 222 7.27 0.46 15.00
CA GLU A 222 8.12 0.22 13.84
C GLU A 222 8.51 -1.24 13.74
N ILE A 223 8.20 -1.85 12.60
CA ILE A 223 8.64 -3.19 12.28
C ILE A 223 10.08 -3.16 11.75
N LYS A 224 10.90 -4.09 12.26
CA LYS A 224 12.35 -4.11 12.00
C LYS A 224 12.76 -4.60 10.62
N GLY A 225 11.83 -5.21 9.87
CA GLY A 225 12.11 -5.77 8.55
C GLY A 225 11.01 -5.40 7.58
N THR A 226 11.37 -5.31 6.30
CA THR A 226 10.44 -4.91 5.24
C THR A 226 9.28 -5.91 5.16
N PRO A 227 8.01 -5.45 5.27
CA PRO A 227 6.84 -6.30 5.07
C PRO A 227 6.87 -7.00 3.73
N GLU A 228 6.48 -8.26 3.70
CA GLU A 228 6.19 -8.97 2.45
C GLU A 228 5.13 -8.23 1.63
N PHE A 229 4.09 -7.70 2.30
CA PHE A 229 3.04 -6.88 1.70
C PHE A 229 3.57 -5.66 0.92
N LEU A 230 4.63 -5.01 1.43
CA LEU A 230 5.29 -3.88 0.77
C LEU A 230 6.21 -4.37 -0.36
N ASN A 231 6.95 -5.45 -0.16
CA ASN A 231 7.86 -6.01 -1.15
C ASN A 231 7.13 -6.48 -2.41
N GLU A 232 6.05 -7.23 -2.25
CA GLU A 232 5.20 -7.67 -3.37
C GLU A 232 4.69 -6.48 -4.20
N TYR A 233 4.20 -5.42 -3.54
CA TYR A 233 3.78 -4.19 -4.21
C TYR A 233 4.93 -3.53 -4.99
N ARG A 234 6.11 -3.42 -4.38
CA ARG A 234 7.30 -2.82 -5.03
C ARG A 234 7.72 -3.62 -6.26
N LEU A 235 7.71 -4.96 -6.18
CA LEU A 235 8.02 -5.84 -7.30
C LEU A 235 6.98 -5.68 -8.42
N LEU A 236 5.69 -5.65 -8.08
CA LEU A 236 4.62 -5.47 -9.05
C LEU A 236 4.70 -4.10 -9.74
N ARG A 237 4.82 -3.01 -8.98
CA ARG A 237 4.93 -1.63 -9.51
C ARG A 237 6.10 -1.44 -10.45
N LYS A 238 7.18 -2.21 -10.26
CA LYS A 238 8.39 -2.17 -11.09
C LYS A 238 8.38 -3.20 -12.22
N ASN A 239 7.26 -3.92 -12.43
CA ASN A 239 7.12 -4.99 -13.42
C ASN A 239 8.15 -6.12 -13.26
N LEU A 240 8.52 -6.42 -12.02
CA LEU A 240 9.55 -7.42 -11.66
C LEU A 240 8.97 -8.78 -11.28
N THR A 241 7.64 -8.88 -11.22
CA THR A 241 6.91 -10.13 -11.08
C THR A 241 5.83 -10.19 -12.14
N ASN A 242 5.67 -11.36 -12.75
CA ASN A 242 4.55 -11.68 -13.63
C ASN A 242 3.57 -12.67 -12.97
N LYS A 243 3.74 -12.94 -11.67
CA LYS A 243 2.87 -13.80 -10.89
C LYS A 243 2.30 -13.02 -9.73
N TRP A 244 1.00 -13.14 -9.52
CA TRP A 244 0.29 -12.54 -8.40
C TRP A 244 -0.54 -13.61 -7.70
N LYS A 245 -0.37 -13.77 -6.40
CA LYS A 245 -1.11 -14.76 -5.62
C LYS A 245 -2.17 -14.06 -4.78
N LEU A 246 -3.39 -14.58 -4.83
CA LEU A 246 -4.50 -14.12 -3.99
C LEU A 246 -5.26 -15.36 -3.51
N SER A 247 -5.24 -15.60 -2.19
CA SER A 247 -5.61 -16.89 -1.58
C SER A 247 -5.03 -18.11 -2.32
N ASP A 248 -5.90 -18.97 -2.85
CA ASP A 248 -5.55 -20.21 -3.55
C ASP A 248 -5.36 -20.00 -5.06
N TYR A 249 -5.56 -18.77 -5.54
CA TYR A 249 -5.43 -18.42 -6.95
C TYR A 249 -4.05 -17.84 -7.25
N THR A 250 -3.48 -18.26 -8.38
CA THR A 250 -2.27 -17.66 -8.95
C THR A 250 -2.63 -17.06 -10.30
N PHE A 251 -2.51 -15.74 -10.39
CA PHE A 251 -2.72 -14.96 -11.59
C PHE A 251 -1.37 -14.73 -12.29
N PHE A 252 -1.40 -14.74 -13.62
CA PHE A 252 -0.25 -14.43 -14.44
C PHE A 252 -0.49 -13.09 -15.12
N ILE A 253 0.39 -12.13 -14.87
CA ILE A 253 0.30 -10.79 -15.44
C ILE A 253 0.95 -10.84 -16.81
N SER A 254 0.15 -10.54 -17.84
CA SER A 254 0.60 -10.42 -19.22
C SER A 254 0.22 -9.05 -19.77
N ASN A 255 0.86 -8.65 -20.87
CA ASN A 255 0.47 -7.46 -21.63
C ASN A 255 -0.70 -7.75 -22.60
N GLU A 256 -1.30 -8.94 -22.54
CA GLU A 256 -2.41 -9.31 -23.40
C GLU A 256 -3.71 -8.71 -22.85
N THR A 257 -4.36 -7.88 -23.66
CA THR A 257 -5.64 -7.25 -23.30
C THR A 257 -6.79 -8.16 -23.70
N LEU A 258 -7.48 -8.73 -22.72
CA LEU A 258 -8.70 -9.53 -22.95
C LEU A 258 -9.92 -8.68 -23.31
N PHE A 259 -10.02 -7.49 -22.72
CA PHE A 259 -11.11 -6.54 -22.91
C PHE A 259 -10.64 -5.12 -22.58
N GLU A 260 -11.18 -4.15 -23.30
CA GLU A 260 -10.93 -2.72 -23.09
C GLU A 260 -12.24 -1.95 -23.27
N CYS A 261 -12.47 -0.95 -22.41
CA CYS A 261 -13.59 -0.03 -22.58
C CYS A 261 -13.20 1.38 -22.15
N ASN A 262 -13.93 2.37 -22.67
CA ASN A 262 -13.75 3.76 -22.29
C ASN A 262 -14.58 4.07 -21.06
N TYR A 263 -13.92 4.43 -19.96
CA TYR A 263 -14.58 4.91 -18.75
C TYR A 263 -14.40 6.43 -18.59
N ARG A 264 -15.49 7.13 -18.31
CA ARG A 264 -15.44 8.57 -18.01
C ARG A 264 -15.64 8.79 -16.52
N ILE A 265 -14.62 9.32 -15.86
CA ILE A 265 -14.68 9.68 -14.43
C ILE A 265 -15.85 10.63 -14.17
N ASN A 266 -16.67 10.28 -13.19
CA ASN A 266 -17.77 11.09 -12.69
C ASN A 266 -17.30 11.91 -11.48
N PRO A 267 -17.07 13.23 -11.65
CA PRO A 267 -16.48 14.05 -10.60
C PRO A 267 -17.35 14.19 -9.35
N TYR A 268 -18.66 13.97 -9.44
CA TYR A 268 -19.57 14.10 -8.30
C TYR A 268 -19.55 12.90 -7.35
N TYR A 269 -19.13 11.73 -7.83
CA TYR A 269 -19.17 10.50 -7.05
C TYR A 269 -17.79 9.90 -6.81
N GLU A 270 -16.81 10.24 -7.64
CA GLU A 270 -15.52 9.56 -7.66
C GLU A 270 -14.36 10.43 -7.21
N MET A 271 -14.56 11.74 -7.09
CA MET A 271 -13.52 12.64 -6.59
C MET A 271 -13.66 12.81 -5.08
N ASN A 272 -12.52 12.84 -4.39
CA ASN A 272 -12.47 13.07 -2.95
C ASN A 272 -12.53 14.57 -2.61
N GLY A 273 -12.56 14.88 -1.32
CA GLY A 273 -12.65 16.26 -0.81
C GLY A 273 -11.46 17.17 -1.15
N VAL A 274 -10.37 16.64 -1.71
CA VAL A 274 -9.25 17.44 -2.21
C VAL A 274 -9.18 17.48 -3.73
N GLY A 275 -10.10 16.82 -4.45
CA GLY A 275 -10.10 16.79 -5.91
C GLY A 275 -9.08 15.80 -6.51
N LEU A 276 -8.80 14.70 -5.83
CA LEU A 276 -8.15 13.50 -6.37
C LEU A 276 -9.20 12.41 -6.62
N LEU A 277 -8.93 11.49 -7.57
CA LEU A 277 -9.74 10.28 -7.70
C LEU A 277 -9.67 9.49 -6.39
N TYR A 278 -10.84 9.18 -5.82
CA TYR A 278 -10.91 8.58 -4.50
C TYR A 278 -10.53 7.11 -4.55
N PHE A 279 -9.77 6.64 -3.57
CA PHE A 279 -9.25 5.26 -3.57
C PHE A 279 -10.36 4.21 -3.68
N ALA A 280 -11.48 4.42 -2.97
CA ALA A 280 -12.64 3.53 -2.98
C ALA A 280 -13.42 3.55 -4.32
N SER A 281 -13.10 4.46 -5.23
CA SER A 281 -13.69 4.52 -6.57
C SER A 281 -12.95 3.64 -7.58
N TYR A 282 -11.68 3.28 -7.36
CA TYR A 282 -10.95 2.42 -8.29
C TYR A 282 -11.62 1.04 -8.47
N PRO A 283 -12.08 0.36 -7.40
CA PRO A 283 -12.83 -0.88 -7.56
C PRO A 283 -14.15 -0.68 -8.30
N ILE A 284 -14.88 0.43 -8.09
CA ILE A 284 -16.10 0.72 -8.86
C ILE A 284 -15.80 0.77 -10.36
N ILE A 285 -14.71 1.44 -10.74
CA ILE A 285 -14.29 1.54 -12.15
C ILE A 285 -13.95 0.15 -12.69
N SER A 286 -13.23 -0.66 -11.90
CA SER A 286 -12.93 -2.06 -12.23
C SER A 286 -14.20 -2.89 -12.43
N ASP A 287 -15.18 -2.75 -11.53
CA ASP A 287 -16.43 -3.52 -11.54
C ASP A 287 -17.33 -3.11 -12.71
N TYR A 288 -17.29 -1.84 -13.11
CA TYR A 288 -17.95 -1.39 -14.33
C TYR A 288 -17.36 -2.09 -15.56
N CYS A 289 -16.03 -2.07 -15.70
CA CYS A 289 -15.35 -2.74 -16.82
C CYS A 289 -15.62 -4.25 -16.82
N GLU A 290 -15.59 -4.87 -15.64
CA GLU A 290 -15.87 -6.30 -15.47
C GLU A 290 -17.32 -6.65 -15.85
N SER A 291 -18.29 -5.85 -15.38
CA SER A 291 -19.70 -6.00 -15.72
C SER A 291 -19.95 -5.87 -17.22
N GLU A 292 -19.38 -4.85 -17.89
CA GLU A 292 -19.50 -4.69 -19.34
C GLU A 292 -18.97 -5.92 -20.09
N PHE A 293 -17.81 -6.44 -19.68
CA PHE A 293 -17.22 -7.63 -20.30
C PHE A 293 -18.11 -8.87 -20.15
N PHE A 294 -18.49 -9.23 -18.92
CA PHE A 294 -19.25 -10.47 -18.69
C PHE A 294 -20.70 -10.37 -19.17
N ASN A 295 -21.33 -9.20 -19.06
CA ASN A 295 -22.67 -8.99 -19.60
C ASN A 295 -22.69 -9.10 -21.12
N SER A 296 -21.64 -8.64 -21.82
CA SER A 296 -21.53 -8.80 -23.28
C SER A 296 -21.50 -10.26 -23.74
N MET A 297 -21.07 -11.19 -22.87
CA MET A 297 -21.08 -12.62 -23.18
C MET A 297 -22.48 -13.24 -23.12
N GLY A 298 -23.43 -12.62 -22.42
CA GLY A 298 -24.80 -13.12 -22.26
C GLY A 298 -24.93 -14.48 -21.55
N LYS A 299 -23.88 -14.93 -20.84
CA LYS A 299 -23.82 -16.27 -20.22
C LYS A 299 -24.39 -16.34 -18.81
N TYR A 300 -24.33 -15.25 -18.05
CA TYR A 300 -24.48 -15.27 -16.59
C TYR A 300 -25.44 -14.19 -16.09
N GLY A 301 -26.68 -14.15 -16.59
CA GLY A 301 -27.64 -13.11 -16.20
C GLY A 301 -27.03 -11.70 -16.26
N LYS A 302 -27.40 -10.83 -15.31
CA LYS A 302 -26.66 -9.59 -15.06
C LYS A 302 -25.54 -9.86 -14.06
N TRP A 303 -24.29 -9.66 -14.46
CA TRP A 303 -23.09 -9.92 -13.68
C TRP A 303 -23.15 -9.31 -12.28
N GLU A 304 -23.48 -8.03 -12.20
CA GLU A 304 -23.53 -7.25 -10.96
C GLU A 304 -24.60 -7.71 -9.94
N ASN A 305 -25.51 -8.60 -10.34
CA ASN A 305 -26.54 -9.17 -9.47
C ASN A 305 -26.24 -10.61 -9.03
N GLN A 306 -25.21 -11.23 -9.60
CA GLN A 306 -24.92 -12.66 -9.45
C GLN A 306 -23.61 -12.91 -8.71
N PHE A 307 -22.64 -12.01 -8.86
CA PHE A 307 -21.29 -12.16 -8.31
C PHE A 307 -21.02 -11.11 -7.24
N PHE A 308 -20.50 -11.57 -6.12
CA PHE A 308 -20.20 -10.75 -4.95
C PHE A 308 -18.76 -11.00 -4.53
N THR A 309 -18.04 -9.94 -4.20
CA THR A 309 -16.63 -10.06 -3.83
C THR A 309 -16.45 -10.90 -2.57
N SER A 310 -15.57 -11.88 -2.64
CA SER A 310 -15.04 -12.59 -1.46
C SER A 310 -13.62 -12.15 -1.12
N GLU A 311 -12.85 -11.67 -2.10
CA GLU A 311 -11.49 -11.21 -1.92
C GLU A 311 -11.09 -10.24 -3.03
N ARG A 312 -10.30 -9.22 -2.69
CA ARG A 312 -9.72 -8.28 -3.66
C ARG A 312 -8.39 -7.75 -3.16
N ASP A 313 -7.46 -7.58 -4.09
CA ASP A 313 -6.18 -6.91 -3.86
C ASP A 313 -6.00 -5.78 -4.88
N ILE A 314 -5.90 -4.57 -4.38
CA ILE A 314 -5.91 -3.32 -5.15
C ILE A 314 -4.54 -2.68 -4.98
N CYS A 315 -3.80 -2.53 -6.06
CA CYS A 315 -2.53 -1.80 -6.10
C CYS A 315 -2.73 -0.47 -6.84
N TYR A 316 -2.40 0.64 -6.18
CA TYR A 316 -2.47 1.99 -6.75
C TYR A 316 -1.07 2.40 -7.22
N PHE A 317 -0.91 2.70 -8.52
CA PHE A 317 0.39 3.01 -9.13
C PHE A 317 0.60 4.49 -9.40
#